data_AF-A0A928SKS7-F1
#
_entry.id   AF-A0A928SKS7-F1
#
_cell.length_a   1.000
_cell.length_b   1.000
_cell.length_c   1.000
_cell.angle_alpha   90.00
_cell.angle_beta   90.00
_cell.angle_gamma   90.00
#
_symmetry.space_group_name_H-M   'P 1'
#
loop_
_entity.id
_entity.type
_entity.pdbx_description
1 polymer ?
#
loop_
_entity_poly.entity_id
_entity_poly.type
_entity_poly.pdbx_seq_one_letter_code
_entity_poly.pdbx_strand_id
1 'polypeptide(L)'
;MARKQKKLTRKQRLQQQEAVARQRQARGWISPNERAKQRQELVEDMAPLLAIAETGAGSEEENLFFLLADSGDLIEEAEFEAIFAEPLVTLPTYISVAEKLGFPSPDDLFNLPEEEQSEKKAEIMEETTRRLLTDELRQEILVALNGLRLRWKKEGQRAEAARAAGLQLILNDRKSKGLWSTIGLVQAIVLRSLEAGFELVGVTVDEESEEADEDRPLSDLYKRLNEPEVTGKLEEAIKKVPGLEDYLDKQLDKIWEEGDEALFRGELNLGLFTTEELEAGAKIFNQVMREQAEDEKAADSTKEQTQKLFTQLNAYLVELFTPERLEQLRARLHTILEEGVYPGRYFSYVKMMTEAMAEEDAAENERPFLFKALLGELQTTLIDEADDEEGGEEEES
;
A
#
# COMPACT_ATOMS: atom_id res chain seq x y z
N MET A 1 12.60 30.26 -38.11
CA MET A 1 12.97 28.94 -38.67
C MET A 1 12.08 27.86 -38.05
N ALA A 2 11.30 27.14 -38.85
CA ALA A 2 10.34 26.15 -38.35
C ALA A 2 11.05 24.84 -37.94
N ARG A 3 10.98 24.48 -36.65
CA ARG A 3 11.49 23.19 -36.13
C ARG A 3 10.71 22.04 -36.78
N LYS A 4 11.36 21.28 -37.67
CA LYS A 4 10.82 20.04 -38.23
C LYS A 4 10.71 18.99 -37.13
N GLN A 5 9.52 18.74 -36.61
CA GLN A 5 9.25 17.59 -35.74
C GLN A 5 9.55 16.29 -36.51
N LYS A 6 10.58 15.55 -36.08
CA LYS A 6 10.90 14.22 -36.62
C LYS A 6 9.72 13.29 -36.30
N LYS A 7 9.11 12.71 -37.34
CA LYS A 7 8.06 11.69 -37.18
C LYS A 7 8.69 10.43 -36.60
N LEU A 8 8.29 10.08 -35.38
CA LEU A 8 8.62 8.81 -34.73
C LEU A 8 8.30 7.64 -35.67
N THR A 9 9.24 6.70 -35.78
CA THR A 9 9.08 5.49 -36.59
C THR A 9 8.00 4.59 -35.98
N ARG A 10 7.36 3.75 -36.81
CA ARG A 10 6.29 2.83 -36.37
C ARG A 10 6.75 1.91 -35.22
N LYS A 11 8.02 1.51 -35.23
CA LYS A 11 8.64 0.66 -34.20
C LYS A 11 8.83 1.40 -32.87
N GLN A 12 9.28 2.66 -32.91
CA GLN A 12 9.41 3.51 -31.71
C GLN A 12 8.04 3.84 -31.10
N ARG A 13 7.00 4.05 -31.91
CA ARG A 13 5.63 4.24 -31.40
C ARG A 13 5.09 3.01 -30.70
N LEU A 14 5.37 1.82 -31.21
CA LEU A 14 4.97 0.55 -30.59
C LEU A 14 5.68 0.33 -29.24
N GLN A 15 6.98 0.57 -29.17
CA GLN A 15 7.73 0.45 -27.91
C GLN A 15 7.30 1.49 -26.87
N GLN A 16 7.03 2.72 -27.29
CA GLN A 16 6.52 3.75 -26.37
C GLN A 16 5.09 3.41 -25.89
N GLN A 17 4.26 2.82 -26.76
CA GLN A 17 2.95 2.30 -26.37
C GLN A 17 3.05 1.12 -25.41
N GLU A 18 3.99 0.19 -25.62
CA GLU A 18 4.24 -0.94 -24.72
C GLU A 18 4.80 -0.51 -23.37
N ALA A 19 5.75 0.44 -23.34
CA ALA A 19 6.30 0.99 -22.10
C ALA A 19 5.23 1.74 -21.30
N VAL A 20 4.43 2.58 -21.97
CA VAL A 20 3.28 3.26 -21.36
C VAL A 20 2.22 2.25 -20.93
N ALA A 21 1.98 1.17 -21.68
CA ALA A 21 1.05 0.11 -21.31
C ALA A 21 1.53 -0.68 -20.08
N ARG A 22 2.83 -0.97 -19.94
CA ARG A 22 3.41 -1.61 -18.75
C ARG A 22 3.35 -0.72 -17.53
N GLN A 23 3.69 0.57 -17.67
CA GLN A 23 3.57 1.55 -16.59
C GLN A 23 2.10 1.76 -16.17
N ARG A 24 1.17 1.62 -17.12
CA ARG A 24 -0.27 1.64 -16.90
C ARG A 24 -0.77 0.37 -16.22
N GLN A 25 -0.31 -0.81 -16.62
CA GLN A 25 -0.65 -2.08 -15.98
C GLN A 25 -0.13 -2.16 -14.54
N ALA A 26 1.09 -1.66 -14.28
CA ALA A 26 1.63 -1.55 -12.92
C ALA A 26 0.79 -0.63 -12.01
N ARG A 27 0.04 0.31 -12.60
CA ARG A 27 -0.92 1.19 -11.90
C ARG A 27 -2.38 0.70 -12.00
N GLY A 28 -2.61 -0.56 -12.37
CA GLY A 28 -3.96 -1.13 -12.48
C GLY A 28 -4.83 -0.51 -13.59
N TRP A 29 -4.26 0.19 -14.57
CA TRP A 29 -5.01 0.78 -15.68
C TRP A 29 -5.44 -0.30 -16.68
N ILE A 30 -6.75 -0.48 -16.80
CA ILE A 30 -7.40 -1.36 -17.77
C ILE A 30 -7.81 -0.52 -18.98
N SER A 31 -7.42 -0.94 -20.20
CA SER A 31 -7.79 -0.19 -21.40
C SER A 31 -9.31 -0.16 -21.61
N PRO A 32 -9.88 0.87 -22.29
CA PRO A 32 -11.31 0.92 -22.55
C PRO A 32 -11.85 -0.33 -23.27
N ASN A 33 -11.05 -0.93 -24.16
CA ASN A 33 -11.42 -2.15 -24.88
C ASN A 33 -11.41 -3.38 -23.97
N GLU A 34 -10.42 -3.50 -23.08
CA GLU A 34 -10.39 -4.57 -22.07
C GLU A 34 -11.52 -4.41 -21.06
N ARG A 35 -11.84 -3.18 -20.64
CA ARG A 35 -13.01 -2.91 -19.79
C ARG A 35 -14.31 -3.31 -20.48
N ALA A 36 -14.46 -2.97 -21.76
CA ALA A 36 -15.64 -3.37 -22.53
C ALA A 36 -15.76 -4.90 -22.65
N LYS A 37 -14.63 -5.58 -22.90
CA LYS A 37 -14.57 -7.04 -22.96
C LYS A 37 -14.89 -7.69 -21.61
N GLN A 38 -14.29 -7.21 -20.51
CA GLN A 38 -14.59 -7.68 -19.16
C GLN A 38 -16.07 -7.47 -18.83
N ARG A 39 -16.64 -6.31 -19.15
CA ARG A 39 -18.06 -6.04 -18.94
C ARG A 39 -18.95 -7.00 -19.72
N GLN A 40 -18.59 -7.32 -20.97
CA GLN A 40 -19.32 -8.30 -21.76
C GLN A 40 -19.24 -9.70 -21.14
N GLU A 41 -18.05 -10.13 -20.72
CA GLU A 41 -17.87 -11.42 -20.03
C GLU A 41 -18.68 -11.51 -18.73
N LEU A 42 -18.76 -10.41 -17.97
CA LEU A 42 -19.59 -10.35 -16.76
C LEU A 42 -21.08 -10.48 -17.07
N VAL A 43 -21.56 -9.80 -18.12
CA VAL A 43 -22.97 -9.91 -18.55
C VAL A 43 -23.29 -11.32 -19.02
N GLU A 44 -22.38 -11.96 -19.77
CA GLU A 44 -22.53 -13.35 -20.20
C GLU A 44 -22.58 -14.31 -19.00
N ASP A 45 -21.74 -14.08 -17.99
CA ASP A 45 -21.71 -14.89 -16.77
C ASP A 45 -22.91 -14.65 -15.85
N MET A 46 -23.53 -13.49 -15.90
CA MET A 46 -24.76 -13.17 -15.16
C MET A 46 -26.03 -13.78 -15.77
N ALA A 47 -25.98 -14.29 -17.00
CA ALA A 47 -27.15 -14.84 -17.69
C ALA A 47 -27.97 -15.85 -16.86
N PRO A 48 -27.36 -16.76 -16.07
CA PRO A 48 -28.10 -17.65 -15.18
C PRO A 48 -28.91 -16.92 -14.10
N LEU A 49 -28.42 -15.81 -13.55
CA LEU A 49 -29.16 -15.02 -12.56
C LEU A 49 -30.32 -14.26 -13.17
N LEU A 50 -30.13 -13.68 -14.36
CA LEU A 50 -31.20 -12.97 -15.07
C LEU A 50 -32.35 -13.94 -15.39
N ALA A 51 -32.03 -15.16 -15.81
CA ALA A 51 -33.04 -16.20 -16.05
C ALA A 51 -33.82 -16.60 -14.77
N ILE A 52 -33.20 -16.53 -13.59
CA ILE A 52 -33.86 -16.78 -12.30
C ILE A 52 -34.74 -15.59 -11.91
N ALA A 53 -34.23 -14.36 -12.06
CA ALA A 53 -34.95 -13.12 -11.76
C ALA A 53 -36.24 -12.98 -12.59
N GLU A 54 -36.22 -13.38 -13.86
CA GLU A 54 -37.40 -13.42 -14.74
C GLU A 54 -38.50 -14.39 -14.26
N THR A 55 -38.15 -15.37 -13.42
CA THR A 55 -39.06 -16.41 -12.92
C THR A 55 -39.51 -16.20 -11.47
N GLY A 56 -38.91 -15.24 -10.75
CA GLY A 56 -39.18 -14.96 -9.34
C GLY A 56 -40.40 -14.07 -9.09
N ALA A 57 -40.96 -14.13 -7.88
CA ALA A 57 -41.99 -13.20 -7.41
C ALA A 57 -41.32 -11.98 -6.76
N GLY A 58 -40.93 -10.99 -7.59
CA GLY A 58 -40.29 -9.75 -7.16
C GLY A 58 -39.82 -8.95 -8.37
N SER A 59 -39.53 -7.66 -8.20
CA SER A 59 -38.87 -6.89 -9.26
C SER A 59 -37.42 -7.36 -9.44
N GLU A 60 -36.87 -7.28 -10.65
CA GLU A 60 -35.46 -7.61 -10.92
C GLU A 60 -34.51 -6.81 -10.01
N GLU A 61 -34.88 -5.56 -9.69
CA GLU A 61 -34.13 -4.66 -8.82
C GLU A 61 -34.11 -5.12 -7.35
N GLU A 62 -35.24 -5.59 -6.81
CA GLU A 62 -35.31 -6.13 -5.44
C GLU A 62 -34.50 -7.42 -5.30
N ASN A 63 -34.61 -8.34 -6.27
CA ASN A 63 -33.84 -9.59 -6.24
C ASN A 63 -32.33 -9.34 -6.32
N LEU A 64 -31.91 -8.34 -7.11
CA LEU A 64 -30.53 -7.89 -7.17
C LEU A 64 -30.08 -7.30 -5.83
N PHE A 65 -30.92 -6.48 -5.19
CA PHE A 65 -30.62 -5.88 -3.89
C PHE A 65 -30.47 -6.94 -2.79
N PHE A 66 -31.35 -7.94 -2.70
CA PHE A 66 -31.18 -9.04 -1.74
C PHE A 66 -29.89 -9.82 -1.98
N LEU A 67 -29.55 -10.10 -3.25
CA LEU A 67 -28.30 -10.77 -3.59
C LEU A 67 -27.04 -9.97 -3.17
N LEU A 68 -27.14 -8.64 -3.19
CA LEU A 68 -26.11 -7.72 -2.72
C LEU A 68 -26.03 -7.68 -1.19
N ALA A 69 -27.16 -7.56 -0.51
CA ALA A 69 -27.22 -7.51 0.95
C ALA A 69 -26.77 -8.82 1.59
N ASP A 70 -27.16 -9.96 1.00
CA ASP A 70 -26.83 -11.29 1.52
C ASP A 70 -25.42 -11.75 1.11
N SER A 71 -24.61 -10.92 0.44
CA SER A 71 -23.24 -11.26 0.00
C SER A 71 -22.20 -11.37 1.11
N GLY A 72 -22.60 -11.21 2.37
CA GLY A 72 -21.69 -11.27 3.52
C GLY A 72 -21.00 -12.62 3.69
N ASP A 73 -21.65 -13.72 3.31
CA ASP A 73 -21.10 -15.08 3.36
C ASP A 73 -19.84 -15.26 2.49
N LEU A 74 -19.69 -14.47 1.42
CA LEU A 74 -18.52 -14.54 0.54
C LEU A 74 -17.20 -14.21 1.24
N ILE A 75 -17.26 -13.57 2.42
CA ILE A 75 -16.08 -13.25 3.23
C ILE A 75 -15.31 -14.50 3.67
N GLU A 76 -15.98 -15.67 3.72
CA GLU A 76 -15.40 -16.96 4.10
C GLU A 76 -14.58 -17.60 2.97
N GLU A 77 -14.64 -17.06 1.75
CA GLU A 77 -13.88 -17.58 0.61
C GLU A 77 -12.42 -17.12 0.67
N ALA A 78 -11.51 -18.00 0.23
CA ALA A 78 -10.06 -17.79 0.32
C ALA A 78 -9.58 -16.48 -0.35
N GLU A 79 -10.25 -16.02 -1.41
CA GLU A 79 -9.90 -14.77 -2.09
C GLU A 79 -10.10 -13.51 -1.22
N PHE A 80 -10.88 -13.60 -0.14
CA PHE A 80 -11.17 -12.49 0.78
C PHE A 80 -10.50 -12.63 2.14
N GLU A 81 -9.80 -13.73 2.41
CA GLU A 81 -9.19 -14.03 3.71
C GLU A 81 -8.31 -12.87 4.19
N ALA A 82 -7.42 -12.38 3.32
CA ALA A 82 -6.45 -11.34 3.61
C ALA A 82 -6.88 -9.93 3.16
N ILE A 83 -8.17 -9.65 3.03
CA ILE A 83 -8.70 -8.32 2.67
C ILE A 83 -9.30 -7.66 3.91
N PHE A 84 -8.75 -6.51 4.27
CA PHE A 84 -9.15 -5.75 5.45
C PHE A 84 -9.24 -4.26 5.09
N ALA A 85 -10.22 -3.56 5.65
CA ALA A 85 -10.02 -2.14 5.97
C ALA A 85 -8.96 -2.03 7.07
N GLU A 86 -8.13 -0.99 7.03
CA GLU A 86 -7.01 -0.83 7.96
C GLU A 86 -7.48 -0.98 9.43
N PRO A 87 -7.11 -2.08 10.14
CA PRO A 87 -7.75 -2.42 11.41
C PRO A 87 -7.59 -1.35 12.50
N LEU A 88 -6.40 -0.75 12.59
CA LEU A 88 -6.10 0.30 13.58
C LEU A 88 -6.83 1.63 13.31
N VAL A 89 -7.26 1.88 12.07
CA VAL A 89 -8.09 3.04 11.70
C VAL A 89 -9.58 2.71 11.80
N THR A 90 -9.93 1.45 11.63
CA THR A 90 -11.32 0.97 11.60
C THR A 90 -12.02 1.16 12.94
N LEU A 91 -11.39 0.76 14.05
CA LEU A 91 -11.95 0.94 15.39
C LEU A 91 -12.20 2.42 15.78
N PRO A 92 -11.23 3.34 15.71
CA PRO A 92 -11.47 4.74 16.04
C PRO A 92 -12.48 5.40 15.09
N THR A 93 -12.53 4.97 13.82
CA THR A 93 -13.57 5.44 12.89
C THR A 93 -14.96 5.00 13.32
N TYR A 94 -15.13 3.74 13.73
CA TYR A 94 -16.40 3.22 14.25
C TYR A 94 -16.86 3.97 15.49
N ILE A 95 -15.97 4.16 16.47
CA ILE A 95 -16.25 4.92 17.70
C ILE A 95 -16.67 6.36 17.35
N SER A 96 -15.91 7.04 16.49
CA SER A 96 -16.22 8.41 16.07
C SER A 96 -17.57 8.53 15.34
N VAL A 97 -17.96 7.51 14.58
CA VAL A 97 -19.28 7.47 13.93
C VAL A 97 -20.40 7.27 14.95
N ALA A 98 -20.23 6.33 15.88
CA ALA A 98 -21.20 6.07 16.96
C ALA A 98 -21.43 7.33 17.82
N GLU A 99 -20.36 8.00 18.24
CA GLU A 99 -20.41 9.27 18.97
C GLU A 99 -21.19 10.35 18.22
N LYS A 100 -20.89 10.54 16.93
CA LYS A 100 -21.58 11.54 16.08
C LYS A 100 -23.07 11.26 15.91
N LEU A 101 -23.47 9.99 15.97
CA LEU A 101 -24.86 9.56 15.91
C LEU A 101 -25.56 9.57 17.28
N GLY A 102 -24.86 10.01 18.34
CA GLY A 102 -25.43 10.18 19.67
C GLY A 102 -25.24 8.98 20.60
N PHE A 103 -24.31 8.08 20.28
CA PHE A 103 -23.99 6.87 21.05
C PHE A 103 -22.53 6.88 21.51
N PRO A 104 -22.16 7.74 22.48
CA PRO A 104 -20.79 7.83 22.97
C PRO A 104 -20.33 6.62 23.79
N SER A 105 -21.24 5.86 24.39
CA SER A 105 -20.92 4.61 25.08
C SER A 105 -21.48 3.39 24.32
N PRO A 106 -20.77 2.25 24.30
CA PRO A 106 -21.34 0.98 23.82
C PRO A 106 -22.69 0.64 24.48
N ASP A 107 -22.85 0.99 25.76
CA ASP A 107 -24.08 0.73 26.54
C ASP A 107 -25.30 1.52 26.04
N ASP A 108 -25.09 2.66 25.37
CA ASP A 108 -26.17 3.51 24.88
C ASP A 108 -27.01 2.79 23.81
N LEU A 109 -26.35 1.97 22.99
CA LEU A 109 -27.03 1.13 22.00
C LEU A 109 -27.81 -0.01 22.68
N PHE A 110 -27.25 -0.65 23.71
CA PHE A 110 -27.91 -1.79 24.38
C PHE A 110 -29.17 -1.40 25.16
N ASN A 111 -29.35 -0.10 25.45
CA ASN A 111 -30.52 0.44 26.15
C ASN A 111 -31.73 0.70 25.24
N LEU A 112 -31.57 0.62 23.92
CA LEU A 112 -32.67 0.79 22.96
C LEU A 112 -33.52 -0.50 22.82
N PRO A 113 -34.77 -0.41 22.32
CA PRO A 113 -35.52 -1.58 21.86
C PRO A 113 -34.79 -2.34 20.76
N GLU A 114 -34.91 -3.68 20.72
CA GLU A 114 -34.16 -4.56 19.79
C GLU A 114 -34.28 -4.15 18.30
N GLU A 115 -35.48 -3.75 17.85
CA GLU A 115 -35.68 -3.27 16.48
C GLU A 115 -34.91 -1.97 16.19
N GLU A 116 -34.94 -1.01 17.13
CA GLU A 116 -34.19 0.24 17.03
C GLU A 116 -32.68 0.01 17.14
N GLN A 117 -32.25 -0.97 17.95
CA GLN A 117 -30.84 -1.37 18.03
C GLN A 117 -30.32 -1.85 16.68
N SER A 118 -31.08 -2.71 16.00
CA SER A 118 -30.68 -3.24 14.71
C SER A 118 -30.55 -2.15 13.66
N GLU A 119 -31.51 -1.22 13.63
CA GLU A 119 -31.49 -0.08 12.70
C GLU A 119 -30.29 0.85 12.96
N LYS A 120 -30.02 1.17 14.23
CA LYS A 120 -28.89 2.05 14.59
C LYS A 120 -27.53 1.40 14.38
N LYS A 121 -27.40 0.10 14.65
CA LYS A 121 -26.18 -0.65 14.31
C LYS A 121 -25.94 -0.65 12.80
N ALA A 122 -26.98 -0.85 11.98
CA ALA A 122 -26.86 -0.79 10.53
C ALA A 122 -26.44 0.62 10.06
N GLU A 123 -27.01 1.69 10.62
CA GLU A 123 -26.66 3.09 10.30
C GLU A 123 -25.19 3.40 10.64
N ILE A 124 -24.72 3.01 11.84
CA ILE A 124 -23.32 3.17 12.26
C ILE A 124 -22.40 2.40 11.32
N MET A 125 -22.72 1.14 11.02
CA MET A 125 -21.91 0.29 10.14
C MET A 125 -21.85 0.83 8.72
N GLU A 126 -22.96 1.32 8.17
CA GLU A 126 -23.00 1.90 6.84
C GLU A 126 -22.10 3.14 6.75
N GLU A 127 -22.24 4.08 7.69
CA GLU A 127 -21.42 5.31 7.71
C GLU A 127 -19.94 5.02 7.98
N THR A 128 -19.64 4.06 8.87
CA THR A 128 -18.27 3.60 9.13
C THR A 128 -17.65 3.01 7.86
N THR A 129 -18.37 2.09 7.21
CA THR A 129 -17.94 1.48 5.95
C THR A 129 -17.70 2.53 4.87
N ARG A 130 -18.60 3.51 4.75
CA ARG A 130 -18.47 4.60 3.78
C ARG A 130 -17.18 5.40 3.96
N ARG A 131 -16.76 5.64 5.20
CA ARG A 131 -15.51 6.37 5.52
C ARG A 131 -14.25 5.54 5.28
N LEU A 132 -14.31 4.23 5.54
CA LEU A 132 -13.16 3.33 5.40
C LEU A 132 -12.93 2.85 3.96
N LEU A 133 -13.90 3.03 3.07
CA LEU A 133 -13.78 2.61 1.67
C LEU A 133 -12.86 3.53 0.86
N THR A 134 -11.57 3.16 0.82
CA THR A 134 -10.56 3.74 -0.06
C THR A 134 -10.69 3.20 -1.49
N ASP A 135 -10.04 3.84 -2.46
CA ASP A 135 -10.04 3.33 -3.84
C ASP A 135 -9.23 2.04 -3.96
N GLU A 136 -8.19 1.88 -3.14
CA GLU A 136 -7.36 0.68 -3.01
C GLU A 136 -8.18 -0.50 -2.52
N LEU A 137 -8.90 -0.36 -1.41
CA LEU A 137 -9.76 -1.42 -0.86
C LEU A 137 -10.86 -1.82 -1.86
N ARG A 138 -11.44 -0.85 -2.57
CA ARG A 138 -12.40 -1.14 -3.65
C ARG A 138 -11.76 -1.99 -4.75
N GLN A 139 -10.53 -1.71 -5.15
CA GLN A 139 -9.84 -2.52 -6.16
C GLN A 139 -9.53 -3.91 -5.66
N GLU A 140 -9.06 -4.07 -4.42
CA GLU A 140 -8.80 -5.39 -3.82
C GLU A 140 -10.06 -6.27 -3.83
N ILE A 141 -11.20 -5.73 -3.41
CA ILE A 141 -12.49 -6.43 -3.42
C ILE A 141 -12.88 -6.84 -4.85
N LEU A 142 -12.71 -5.96 -5.83
CA LEU A 142 -13.02 -6.28 -7.23
C LEU A 142 -12.10 -7.35 -7.82
N VAL A 143 -10.82 -7.34 -7.44
CA VAL A 143 -9.85 -8.36 -7.86
C VAL A 143 -10.19 -9.71 -7.24
N ALA A 144 -10.52 -9.76 -5.96
CA ALA A 144 -10.94 -10.97 -5.26
C ALA A 144 -12.24 -11.55 -5.83
N LEU A 145 -13.27 -10.70 -6.06
CA LEU A 145 -14.51 -11.11 -6.74
C LEU A 145 -14.24 -11.72 -8.11
N ASN A 146 -13.31 -11.14 -8.88
CA ASN A 146 -12.93 -11.68 -10.17
C ASN A 146 -12.21 -13.04 -10.03
N GLY A 147 -11.31 -13.17 -9.06
CA GLY A 147 -10.63 -14.44 -8.73
C GLY A 147 -11.63 -15.54 -8.39
N LEU A 148 -12.53 -15.26 -7.45
CA LEU A 148 -13.60 -16.14 -7.01
C LEU A 148 -14.50 -16.57 -8.17
N ARG A 149 -14.98 -15.61 -8.97
CA ARG A 149 -15.77 -15.89 -10.18
C ARG A 149 -15.04 -16.86 -11.12
N LEU A 150 -13.76 -16.61 -11.40
CA LEU A 150 -12.98 -17.45 -12.31
C LEU A 150 -12.74 -18.86 -11.74
N ARG A 151 -12.56 -18.99 -10.41
CA ARG A 151 -12.46 -20.30 -9.74
C ARG A 151 -13.77 -21.07 -9.84
N TRP A 152 -14.90 -20.46 -9.46
CA TRP A 152 -16.22 -21.10 -9.56
C TRP A 152 -16.61 -21.48 -10.98
N LYS A 153 -16.22 -20.69 -11.99
CA LYS A 153 -16.38 -21.09 -13.41
C LYS A 153 -15.61 -22.36 -13.76
N LYS A 154 -14.37 -22.49 -13.27
CA LYS A 154 -13.53 -23.69 -13.50
C LYS A 154 -14.10 -24.91 -12.77
N GLU A 155 -14.66 -24.72 -11.58
CA GLU A 155 -15.28 -25.76 -10.76
C GLU A 155 -16.69 -26.15 -11.24
N GLY A 156 -17.29 -25.38 -12.16
CA GLY A 156 -18.62 -25.63 -12.71
C GLY A 156 -19.77 -25.06 -11.87
N GLN A 157 -19.48 -24.26 -10.84
CA GLN A 157 -20.46 -23.58 -9.99
C GLN A 157 -21.03 -22.34 -10.70
N ARG A 158 -21.90 -22.57 -11.69
CA ARG A 158 -22.39 -21.51 -12.57
C ARG A 158 -23.26 -20.46 -11.87
N ALA A 159 -24.08 -20.86 -10.90
CA ALA A 159 -24.95 -19.94 -10.16
C ALA A 159 -24.13 -18.99 -9.27
N GLU A 160 -23.15 -19.52 -8.54
CA GLU A 160 -22.25 -18.73 -7.69
C GLU A 160 -21.33 -17.83 -8.53
N ALA A 161 -20.79 -18.34 -9.64
CA ALA A 161 -20.04 -17.50 -10.58
C ALA A 161 -20.88 -16.34 -11.11
N ALA A 162 -22.18 -16.56 -11.37
CA ALA A 162 -23.10 -15.50 -11.78
C ALA A 162 -23.34 -14.48 -10.66
N ARG A 163 -23.44 -14.92 -9.40
CA ARG A 163 -23.52 -14.07 -8.20
C ARG A 163 -22.31 -13.15 -8.06
N ALA A 164 -21.11 -13.70 -8.13
CA ALA A 164 -19.87 -12.92 -8.12
C ALA A 164 -19.80 -11.93 -9.31
N ALA A 165 -20.23 -12.35 -10.50
CA ALA A 165 -20.29 -11.47 -11.67
C ALA A 165 -21.28 -10.31 -11.50
N GLY A 166 -22.45 -10.57 -10.89
CA GLY A 166 -23.46 -9.57 -10.56
C GLY A 166 -22.93 -8.51 -9.60
N LEU A 167 -22.35 -8.96 -8.49
CA LEU A 167 -21.66 -8.09 -7.51
C LEU A 167 -20.60 -7.23 -8.21
N GLN A 168 -19.73 -7.84 -9.01
CA GLN A 168 -18.67 -7.14 -9.71
C GLN A 168 -19.21 -6.10 -10.72
N LEU A 169 -20.27 -6.42 -11.45
CA LEU A 169 -20.88 -5.48 -12.40
C LEU A 169 -21.42 -4.24 -11.69
N ILE A 170 -22.11 -4.44 -10.56
CA ILE A 170 -22.73 -3.37 -9.77
C ILE A 170 -21.63 -2.52 -9.13
N LEU A 171 -20.66 -3.13 -8.46
CA LEU A 171 -19.58 -2.42 -7.77
C LEU A 171 -18.67 -1.62 -8.71
N ASN A 172 -18.55 -2.06 -9.98
CA ASN A 172 -17.73 -1.39 -10.99
C ASN A 172 -18.48 -0.24 -11.70
N ASP A 173 -19.78 -0.03 -11.45
CA ASP A 173 -20.50 1.15 -11.94
C ASP A 173 -20.10 2.40 -11.12
N ARG A 174 -19.83 3.51 -11.79
CA ARG A 174 -19.53 4.77 -11.11
C ARG A 174 -20.76 5.35 -10.40
N LYS A 175 -21.96 5.00 -10.86
CA LYS A 175 -23.23 5.47 -10.27
C LYS A 175 -23.58 4.75 -8.96
N SER A 176 -23.03 3.57 -8.72
CA SER A 176 -23.28 2.75 -7.54
C SER A 176 -22.27 2.99 -6.41
N LYS A 177 -21.40 4.01 -6.51
CA LYS A 177 -20.42 4.32 -5.45
C LYS A 177 -21.06 4.46 -4.05
N GLY A 178 -22.29 5.00 -3.99
CA GLY A 178 -23.04 5.13 -2.73
C GLY A 178 -23.63 3.83 -2.20
N LEU A 179 -23.69 2.77 -3.01
CA LEU A 179 -24.21 1.45 -2.60
C LEU A 179 -23.15 0.57 -1.95
N TRP A 180 -21.86 0.89 -2.08
CA TRP A 180 -20.79 0.06 -1.53
C TRP A 180 -20.94 -0.20 -0.04
N SER A 181 -21.38 0.80 0.73
CA SER A 181 -21.58 0.68 2.18
C SER A 181 -22.77 -0.19 2.58
N THR A 182 -23.66 -0.53 1.64
CA THR A 182 -24.84 -1.37 1.87
C THR A 182 -24.64 -2.81 1.37
N ILE A 183 -23.48 -3.13 0.80
CA ILE A 183 -23.17 -4.48 0.30
C ILE A 183 -22.72 -5.35 1.47
N GLY A 184 -23.35 -6.51 1.64
CA GLY A 184 -23.06 -7.45 2.73
C GLY A 184 -21.58 -7.84 2.82
N LEU A 185 -20.95 -8.17 1.69
CA LEU A 185 -19.52 -8.50 1.62
C LEU A 185 -18.64 -7.35 2.16
N VAL A 186 -18.95 -6.11 1.79
CA VAL A 186 -18.15 -4.95 2.19
C VAL A 186 -18.31 -4.68 3.69
N GLN A 187 -19.54 -4.79 4.21
CA GLN A 187 -19.79 -4.70 5.64
C GLN A 187 -19.09 -5.82 6.42
N ALA A 188 -19.10 -7.05 5.89
CA ALA A 188 -18.42 -8.19 6.49
C ALA A 188 -16.89 -7.99 6.57
N ILE A 189 -16.27 -7.41 5.54
CA ILE A 189 -14.85 -7.01 5.57
C ILE A 189 -14.60 -6.00 6.69
N VAL A 190 -15.43 -4.96 6.81
CA VAL A 190 -15.28 -3.95 7.88
C VAL A 190 -15.49 -4.55 9.27
N LEU A 191 -16.43 -5.49 9.44
CA LEU A 191 -16.64 -6.20 10.70
C LEU A 191 -15.41 -7.05 11.08
N ARG A 192 -14.83 -7.78 10.13
CA ARG A 192 -13.58 -8.52 10.35
C ARG A 192 -12.43 -7.57 10.71
N SER A 193 -12.35 -6.42 10.05
CA SER A 193 -11.38 -5.36 10.38
C SER A 193 -11.59 -4.75 11.77
N LEU A 194 -12.83 -4.64 12.24
CA LEU A 194 -13.12 -4.22 13.61
C LEU A 194 -12.60 -5.26 14.62
N GLU A 195 -12.88 -6.54 14.38
CA GLU A 195 -12.38 -7.64 15.21
C GLU A 195 -10.84 -7.65 15.27
N ALA A 196 -10.18 -7.55 14.11
CA ALA A 196 -8.73 -7.38 14.03
C ALA A 196 -8.24 -6.14 14.79
N GLY A 197 -8.95 -5.02 14.68
CA GLY A 197 -8.62 -3.77 15.36
C GLY A 197 -8.68 -3.91 16.89
N PHE A 198 -9.70 -4.60 17.41
CA PHE A 198 -9.81 -4.89 18.85
C PHE A 198 -8.65 -5.77 19.35
N GLU A 199 -8.33 -6.84 18.63
CA GLU A 199 -7.22 -7.72 19.01
C GLU A 199 -5.88 -6.96 18.96
N LEU A 200 -5.61 -6.19 17.90
CA LEU A 200 -4.37 -5.41 17.79
C LEU A 200 -4.27 -4.29 18.85
N VAL A 201 -5.37 -3.60 19.16
CA VAL A 201 -5.36 -2.61 20.24
C VAL A 201 -5.07 -3.29 21.58
N GLY A 202 -5.63 -4.49 21.83
CA GLY A 202 -5.32 -5.30 23.00
C GLY A 202 -3.84 -5.72 23.11
N VAL A 203 -3.11 -5.82 22.00
CA VAL A 203 -1.65 -6.01 22.00
C VAL A 203 -0.92 -4.74 22.46
N THR A 204 -1.44 -3.56 22.08
CA THR A 204 -0.79 -2.25 22.29
C THR A 204 -1.23 -1.51 23.56
N VAL A 205 -2.31 -1.90 24.23
CA VAL A 205 -2.76 -1.25 25.47
C VAL A 205 -2.17 -2.01 26.64
N ASP A 206 -1.38 -1.32 27.47
CA ASP A 206 -1.05 -1.84 28.79
C ASP A 206 -2.26 -1.57 29.66
N GLU A 207 -2.77 -2.61 30.34
CA GLU A 207 -3.85 -2.46 31.32
C GLU A 207 -3.49 -1.46 32.44
N GLU A 208 -2.20 -1.09 32.56
CA GLU A 208 -1.68 -0.14 33.56
C GLU A 208 -1.44 1.30 33.04
N SER A 209 -1.58 1.58 31.73
CA SER A 209 -1.36 2.95 31.21
C SER A 209 -2.67 3.65 30.84
N GLU A 210 -3.21 4.46 31.76
CA GLU A 210 -4.46 5.22 31.55
C GLU A 210 -4.36 6.36 30.51
N GLU A 211 -3.17 6.66 29.98
CA GLU A 211 -2.98 7.74 29.01
C GLU A 211 -2.21 7.22 27.77
N ALA A 212 -2.96 7.03 26.67
CA ALA A 212 -2.40 6.95 25.33
C ALA A 212 -1.89 8.35 24.94
N ASP A 213 -0.71 8.69 25.46
CA ASP A 213 -0.08 9.98 25.23
C ASP A 213 0.42 10.04 23.77
N GLU A 214 -0.21 10.88 22.94
CA GLU A 214 0.15 11.11 21.53
C GLU A 214 1.60 11.65 21.38
N ASP A 215 2.19 12.15 22.47
CA ASP A 215 3.55 12.67 22.54
C ASP A 215 4.62 11.63 22.97
N ARG A 216 4.28 10.33 23.03
CA ARG A 216 5.29 9.31 23.37
C ARG A 216 6.44 9.31 22.35
N PRO A 217 7.71 9.38 22.80
CA PRO A 217 8.86 9.23 21.93
C PRO A 217 8.81 7.91 21.14
N LEU A 218 9.15 7.96 19.85
CA LEU A 218 9.25 6.76 18.99
C LEU A 218 10.20 5.69 19.57
N SER A 219 11.18 6.11 20.36
CA SER A 219 12.12 5.23 21.06
C SER A 219 11.47 4.36 22.15
N ASP A 220 10.37 4.81 22.76
CA ASP A 220 9.61 4.03 23.74
C ASP A 220 8.72 2.99 23.06
N LEU A 221 8.16 3.31 21.89
CA LEU A 221 7.46 2.33 21.04
C LEU A 221 8.39 1.21 20.59
N TYR A 222 9.63 1.56 20.21
CA TYR A 222 10.64 0.58 19.80
C TYR A 222 10.95 -0.43 20.91
N LYS A 223 11.17 0.04 22.16
CA LYS A 223 11.47 -0.86 23.29
C LYS A 223 10.33 -1.82 23.55
N ARG A 224 9.10 -1.32 23.50
CA ARG A 224 7.89 -2.09 23.79
C ARG A 224 7.61 -3.18 22.75
N LEU A 225 7.82 -2.88 21.47
CA LEU A 225 7.66 -3.87 20.39
C LEU A 225 8.63 -5.07 20.52
N ASN A 226 9.74 -4.90 21.24
CA ASN A 226 10.72 -5.95 21.48
C ASN A 226 10.44 -6.75 22.78
N GLU A 227 9.35 -6.46 23.49
CA GLU A 227 8.99 -7.20 24.70
C GLU A 227 8.40 -8.58 24.36
N PRO A 228 8.84 -9.66 25.04
CA PRO A 228 8.30 -11.01 24.83
C PRO A 228 6.78 -11.12 25.06
N GLU A 229 6.22 -10.25 25.92
CA GLU A 229 4.79 -10.23 26.18
C GLU A 229 4.00 -9.68 24.98
N VAL A 230 4.46 -8.58 24.39
CA VAL A 230 3.81 -7.95 23.23
C VAL A 230 3.86 -8.88 22.01
N THR A 231 5.01 -9.51 21.77
CA THR A 231 5.17 -10.51 20.71
C THR A 231 4.26 -11.73 20.92
N GLY A 232 4.16 -12.23 22.15
CA GLY A 232 3.21 -13.30 22.49
C GLY A 232 1.75 -12.93 22.25
N LYS A 233 1.31 -11.73 22.66
CA LYS A 233 -0.05 -11.22 22.40
C LYS A 233 -0.33 -11.07 20.90
N LEU A 234 0.65 -10.60 20.11
CA LEU A 234 0.52 -10.48 18.66
C LEU A 234 0.35 -11.85 17.99
N GLU A 235 1.14 -12.85 18.37
CA GLU A 235 0.97 -14.22 17.87
C GLU A 235 -0.41 -14.80 18.20
N GLU A 236 -0.95 -14.50 19.39
CA GLU A 236 -2.30 -14.91 19.76
C GLU A 236 -3.37 -14.20 18.91
N ALA A 237 -3.23 -12.89 18.68
CA ALA A 237 -4.11 -12.13 17.80
C ALA A 237 -4.13 -12.70 16.37
N ILE A 238 -2.95 -13.00 15.81
CA ILE A 238 -2.78 -13.61 14.49
C ILE A 238 -3.50 -14.97 14.41
N LYS A 239 -3.40 -15.80 15.46
CA LYS A 239 -4.06 -17.11 15.49
C LYS A 239 -5.59 -17.01 15.60
N LYS A 240 -6.11 -15.95 16.21
CA LYS A 240 -7.56 -15.75 16.41
C LYS A 240 -8.26 -15.21 15.18
N VAL A 241 -7.60 -14.33 14.42
CA VAL A 241 -8.20 -13.61 13.29
C VAL A 241 -7.69 -14.19 11.97
N PRO A 242 -8.52 -14.97 11.24
CA PRO A 242 -8.14 -15.53 9.95
C PRO A 242 -7.70 -14.45 8.95
N GLY A 243 -6.59 -14.70 8.25
CA GLY A 243 -6.03 -13.78 7.26
C GLY A 243 -5.29 -12.57 7.82
N LEU A 244 -5.20 -12.40 9.15
CA LEU A 244 -4.45 -11.29 9.74
C LEU A 244 -2.95 -11.38 9.47
N GLU A 245 -2.37 -12.59 9.46
CA GLU A 245 -0.96 -12.84 9.08
C GLU A 245 -0.68 -12.31 7.67
N ASP A 246 -1.40 -12.83 6.68
CA ASP A 246 -1.28 -12.40 5.27
C ASP A 246 -1.53 -10.90 5.08
N TYR A 247 -2.44 -10.31 5.86
CA TYR A 247 -2.66 -8.86 5.84
C TYR A 247 -1.42 -8.11 6.35
N LEU A 248 -0.86 -8.52 7.50
CA LEU A 248 0.31 -7.90 8.07
C LEU A 248 1.52 -8.05 7.14
N ASP A 249 1.70 -9.21 6.52
CA ASP A 249 2.76 -9.44 5.52
C ASP A 249 2.66 -8.47 4.34
N LYS A 250 1.45 -8.26 3.81
CA LYS A 250 1.23 -7.25 2.75
C LYS A 250 1.53 -5.82 3.24
N GLN A 251 1.23 -5.51 4.49
CA GLN A 251 1.59 -4.20 5.06
C GLN A 251 3.11 -4.06 5.20
N LEU A 252 3.83 -5.12 5.56
CA LEU A 252 5.29 -5.13 5.61
C LEU A 252 5.88 -4.87 4.21
N ASP A 253 5.38 -5.56 3.18
CA ASP A 253 5.80 -5.33 1.79
C ASP A 253 5.56 -3.87 1.36
N LYS A 254 4.39 -3.31 1.72
CA LYS A 254 4.07 -1.91 1.41
C LYS A 254 4.99 -0.93 2.14
N ILE A 255 5.28 -1.18 3.42
CA ILE A 255 6.23 -0.38 4.22
C ILE A 255 7.61 -0.39 3.55
N TRP A 256 8.08 -1.57 3.11
CA TRP A 256 9.32 -1.72 2.37
C TRP A 256 9.33 -0.93 1.07
N GLU A 257 8.29 -1.10 0.23
CA GLU A 257 8.19 -0.40 -1.06
C GLU A 257 8.17 1.12 -0.89
N GLU A 258 7.37 1.64 0.04
CA GLU A 258 7.24 3.08 0.30
C GLU A 258 8.54 3.67 0.86
N GLY A 259 9.19 2.99 1.82
CA GLY A 259 10.44 3.45 2.40
C GLY A 259 11.61 3.40 1.41
N ASP A 260 11.70 2.34 0.61
CA ASP A 260 12.71 2.21 -0.45
C ASP A 260 12.57 3.30 -1.51
N GLU A 261 11.33 3.62 -1.90
CA GLU A 261 11.05 4.71 -2.83
C GLU A 261 11.39 6.08 -2.20
N ALA A 262 11.07 6.28 -0.93
CA ALA A 262 11.39 7.51 -0.21
C ALA A 262 12.90 7.74 -0.08
N LEU A 263 13.67 6.69 0.22
CA LEU A 263 15.14 6.76 0.22
C LEU A 263 15.66 7.13 -1.16
N PHE A 264 15.23 6.40 -2.19
CA PHE A 264 15.72 6.60 -3.55
C PHE A 264 15.45 8.02 -4.07
N ARG A 265 14.33 8.62 -3.67
CA ARG A 265 13.95 10.00 -4.02
C ARG A 265 14.59 11.08 -3.12
N GLY A 266 15.31 10.69 -2.07
CA GLY A 266 15.85 11.62 -1.08
C GLY A 266 14.79 12.22 -0.14
N GLU A 267 13.54 11.73 -0.15
CA GLU A 267 12.48 12.15 0.79
C GLU A 267 12.76 11.63 2.21
N LEU A 268 13.43 10.48 2.31
CA LEU A 268 13.96 9.93 3.55
C LEU A 268 15.48 10.03 3.49
N ASN A 269 16.06 11.02 4.17
CA ASN A 269 17.50 11.16 4.31
C ASN A 269 17.92 10.64 5.69
N LEU A 270 18.72 9.59 5.71
CA LEU A 270 19.20 8.94 6.93
C LEU A 270 20.60 9.46 7.33
N GLY A 271 21.33 10.11 6.43
CA GLY A 271 22.72 10.51 6.65
C GLY A 271 23.58 9.30 6.99
N LEU A 272 23.49 8.27 6.15
CA LEU A 272 24.27 7.05 6.28
C LEU A 272 25.70 7.26 5.78
N PHE A 273 25.88 8.10 4.76
CA PHE A 273 27.17 8.33 4.11
C PHE A 273 27.84 9.60 4.64
N THR A 274 29.17 9.59 4.72
CA THR A 274 29.93 10.80 5.05
C THR A 274 30.02 11.72 3.84
N THR A 275 30.36 12.99 4.05
CA THR A 275 30.57 13.95 2.96
C THR A 275 31.62 13.46 1.96
N GLU A 276 32.72 12.87 2.43
CA GLU A 276 33.76 12.34 1.55
C GLU A 276 33.26 11.16 0.70
N GLU A 277 32.40 10.32 1.28
CA GLU A 277 31.79 9.18 0.58
C GLU A 277 30.79 9.64 -0.48
N LEU A 278 30.01 10.68 -0.17
CA LEU A 278 29.09 11.31 -1.10
C LEU A 278 29.85 12.01 -2.23
N GLU A 279 30.93 12.75 -1.95
CA GLU A 279 31.76 13.36 -3.00
C GLU A 279 32.37 12.33 -3.96
N ALA A 280 32.83 11.19 -3.44
CA ALA A 280 33.34 10.10 -4.26
C ALA A 280 32.23 9.48 -5.14
N GLY A 281 31.05 9.26 -4.58
CA GLY A 281 29.87 8.82 -5.34
C GLY A 281 29.44 9.83 -6.41
N ALA A 282 29.44 11.12 -6.09
CA ALA A 282 29.10 12.21 -7.00
C ALA A 282 30.08 12.28 -8.19
N LYS A 283 31.37 12.01 -7.98
CA LYS A 283 32.37 11.93 -9.06
C LYS A 283 32.03 10.81 -10.05
N ILE A 284 31.63 9.63 -9.55
CA ILE A 284 31.19 8.50 -10.39
C ILE A 284 29.94 8.90 -11.17
N PHE A 285 28.94 9.46 -10.49
CA PHE A 285 27.69 9.91 -11.11
C PHE A 285 27.94 10.93 -12.23
N ASN A 286 28.70 11.99 -11.92
CA ASN A 286 29.04 13.04 -12.88
C ASN A 286 29.88 12.54 -14.05
N GLN A 287 30.78 11.58 -13.84
CA GLN A 287 31.55 10.97 -14.91
C GLN A 287 30.63 10.25 -15.91
N VAL A 288 29.71 9.41 -15.43
CA VAL A 288 28.78 8.68 -16.30
C VAL A 288 27.81 9.62 -17.02
N MET A 289 27.34 10.68 -16.34
CA MET A 289 26.44 11.67 -16.94
C MET A 289 27.13 12.58 -17.95
N ARG A 290 28.42 12.91 -17.78
CA ARG A 290 29.19 13.66 -18.79
C ARG A 290 29.43 12.85 -20.07
N GLU A 291 29.75 11.56 -19.92
CA GLU A 291 29.85 10.64 -21.06
C GLU A 291 28.51 10.52 -21.81
N GLN A 292 27.37 10.70 -21.12
CA GLN A 292 26.05 10.76 -21.75
C GLN A 292 25.82 12.01 -22.60
N ALA A 293 26.28 13.17 -22.12
CA ALA A 293 26.16 14.43 -22.87
C ALA A 293 27.02 14.44 -24.15
N GLU A 294 28.11 13.67 -24.18
CA GLU A 294 28.99 13.58 -25.35
C GLU A 294 28.47 12.60 -26.43
N ASP A 295 27.62 11.64 -26.06
CA ASP A 295 27.14 10.54 -26.93
C ASP A 295 25.66 10.70 -27.35
N GLU A 296 25.25 11.93 -27.75
CA GLU A 296 23.88 12.36 -28.10
C GLU A 296 23.15 11.55 -29.22
N LYS A 297 23.77 10.53 -29.83
CA LYS A 297 23.29 9.94 -31.09
C LYS A 297 22.50 8.63 -31.00
N ALA A 298 22.33 8.01 -29.84
CA ALA A 298 21.62 6.72 -29.75
C ALA A 298 20.55 6.70 -28.64
N ALA A 299 19.31 6.37 -28.99
CA ALA A 299 18.24 6.12 -28.01
C ALA A 299 18.50 4.86 -27.15
N ASP A 300 19.50 4.04 -27.51
CA ASP A 300 19.97 2.88 -26.74
C ASP A 300 21.03 3.25 -25.68
N SER A 301 21.59 4.48 -25.71
CA SER A 301 22.66 4.89 -24.79
C SER A 301 22.19 5.01 -23.35
N THR A 302 20.93 5.39 -23.12
CA THR A 302 20.39 5.60 -21.77
C THR A 302 20.39 4.31 -20.95
N LYS A 303 20.07 3.16 -21.56
CA LYS A 303 20.04 1.88 -20.84
C LYS A 303 21.45 1.37 -20.52
N GLU A 304 22.38 1.49 -21.48
CA GLU A 304 23.78 1.12 -21.28
C GLU A 304 24.45 2.02 -20.23
N GLN A 305 24.09 3.30 -20.18
CA GLN A 305 24.59 4.26 -19.19
C GLN A 305 24.00 4.05 -17.80
N THR A 306 22.70 3.78 -17.68
CA THR A 306 22.11 3.37 -16.38
C THR A 306 22.78 2.11 -15.87
N GLN A 307 23.07 1.15 -16.75
CA GLN A 307 23.77 -0.08 -16.38
C GLN A 307 25.24 0.19 -16.00
N LYS A 308 25.91 1.12 -16.68
CA LYS A 308 27.28 1.54 -16.33
C LYS A 308 27.31 2.25 -14.98
N LEU A 309 26.39 3.18 -14.72
CA LEU A 309 26.23 3.86 -13.44
C LEU A 309 26.00 2.85 -12.32
N PHE A 310 25.04 1.95 -12.50
CA PHE A 310 24.73 0.91 -11.54
C PHE A 310 25.95 0.04 -11.24
N THR A 311 26.69 -0.38 -12.27
CA THR A 311 27.89 -1.22 -12.11
C THR A 311 29.00 -0.49 -11.33
N GLN A 312 29.27 0.78 -11.66
CA GLN A 312 30.35 1.53 -11.02
C GLN A 312 30.02 1.92 -9.58
N LEU A 313 28.81 2.39 -9.32
CA LEU A 313 28.36 2.69 -7.95
C LEU A 313 28.27 1.43 -7.09
N ASN A 314 27.82 0.30 -7.65
CA ASN A 314 27.80 -0.96 -6.90
C ASN A 314 29.21 -1.45 -6.57
N ALA A 315 30.18 -1.32 -7.48
CA ALA A 315 31.58 -1.64 -7.18
C ALA A 315 32.14 -0.75 -6.07
N TYR A 316 31.85 0.55 -6.12
CA TYR A 316 32.22 1.51 -5.08
C TYR A 316 31.63 1.13 -3.70
N LEU A 317 30.35 0.79 -3.64
CA LEU A 317 29.69 0.34 -2.42
C LEU A 317 30.32 -0.93 -1.85
N VAL A 318 30.65 -1.91 -2.70
CA VAL A 318 31.33 -3.15 -2.27
C VAL A 318 32.70 -2.86 -1.65
N GLU A 319 33.44 -1.89 -2.19
CA GLU A 319 34.72 -1.46 -1.61
C GLU A 319 34.53 -0.71 -0.28
N LEU A 320 33.42 0.01 -0.14
CA LEU A 320 33.10 0.79 1.05
C LEU A 320 32.67 -0.07 2.25
N PHE A 321 31.94 -1.17 1.99
CA PHE A 321 31.38 -2.04 3.03
C PHE A 321 32.38 -3.05 3.61
N THR A 322 33.39 -2.49 4.27
CA THR A 322 34.22 -3.21 5.24
C THR A 322 33.43 -3.57 6.50
N PRO A 323 33.83 -4.60 7.27
CA PRO A 323 33.20 -4.91 8.56
C PRO A 323 33.12 -3.72 9.50
N GLU A 324 34.17 -2.89 9.55
CA GLU A 324 34.22 -1.68 10.36
C GLU A 324 33.18 -0.64 9.91
N ARG A 325 32.98 -0.49 8.60
CA ARG A 325 31.98 0.44 8.08
C ARG A 325 30.56 -0.04 8.34
N LEU A 326 30.31 -1.34 8.28
CA LEU A 326 29.01 -1.92 8.63
C LEU A 326 28.64 -1.66 10.09
N GLU A 327 29.59 -1.80 11.02
CA GLU A 327 29.35 -1.44 12.42
C GLU A 327 29.03 0.04 12.61
N GLN A 328 29.68 0.94 11.86
CA GLN A 328 29.34 2.36 11.88
C GLN A 328 27.92 2.62 11.34
N LEU A 329 27.52 1.94 10.27
CA LEU A 329 26.18 2.05 9.69
C LEU A 329 25.11 1.53 10.66
N ARG A 330 25.35 0.39 11.30
CA ARG A 330 24.46 -0.16 12.35
C ARG A 330 24.29 0.81 13.50
N ALA A 331 25.41 1.34 14.01
CA ALA A 331 25.38 2.34 15.08
C ALA A 331 24.60 3.59 14.65
N ARG A 332 24.80 4.07 13.42
CA ARG A 332 24.10 5.23 12.87
C ARG A 332 22.60 4.98 12.74
N LEU A 333 22.17 3.83 12.20
CA LEU A 333 20.76 3.45 12.10
C LEU A 333 20.09 3.37 13.47
N HIS A 334 20.78 2.77 14.46
CA HIS A 334 20.30 2.77 15.84
C HIS A 334 20.13 4.18 16.41
N THR A 335 21.12 5.07 16.22
CA THR A 335 21.02 6.47 16.66
C THR A 335 19.84 7.18 15.98
N ILE A 336 19.65 7.01 14.68
CA ILE A 336 18.54 7.62 13.95
C ILE A 336 17.20 7.13 14.53
N LEU A 337 17.07 5.83 14.76
CA LEU A 337 15.87 5.23 15.33
C LEU A 337 15.56 5.78 16.73
N GLU A 338 16.59 5.99 17.57
CA GLU A 338 16.45 6.56 18.92
C GLU A 338 16.12 8.05 18.93
N GLU A 339 16.79 8.83 18.07
CA GLU A 339 16.63 10.29 18.00
C GLU A 339 15.34 10.70 17.25
N GLY A 340 14.81 9.84 16.38
CA GLY A 340 13.58 10.10 15.63
C GLY A 340 13.70 11.25 14.61
N VAL A 341 14.90 11.52 14.09
CA VAL A 341 15.19 12.64 13.17
C VAL A 341 14.81 12.26 11.73
N TYR A 342 13.55 11.88 11.51
CA TYR A 342 12.97 11.56 10.21
C TYR A 342 11.44 11.69 10.28
N PRO A 343 10.73 11.79 9.13
CA PRO A 343 9.27 11.82 9.14
C PRO A 343 8.69 10.56 9.79
N GLY A 344 7.89 10.70 10.86
CA GLY A 344 7.39 9.57 11.66
C GLY A 344 6.64 8.49 10.88
N ARG A 345 6.07 8.82 9.71
CA ARG A 345 5.47 7.84 8.77
C ARG A 345 6.43 6.74 8.33
N TYR A 346 7.75 6.94 8.43
CA TYR A 346 8.78 5.99 8.05
C TYR A 346 9.38 5.21 9.23
N PHE A 347 8.84 5.36 10.45
CA PHE A 347 9.34 4.67 11.65
C PHE A 347 9.45 3.15 11.46
N SER A 348 8.38 2.51 11.00
CA SER A 348 8.34 1.06 10.80
C SER A 348 9.41 0.60 9.81
N TYR A 349 9.59 1.36 8.72
CA TYR A 349 10.62 1.08 7.72
C TYR A 349 12.03 1.17 8.31
N VAL A 350 12.34 2.26 9.04
CA VAL A 350 13.66 2.44 9.67
C VAL A 350 13.93 1.36 10.72
N LYS A 351 12.92 0.95 11.49
CA LYS A 351 13.02 -0.17 12.45
C LYS A 351 13.36 -1.48 11.74
N MET A 352 12.57 -1.86 10.73
CA MET A 352 12.78 -3.08 9.95
C MET A 352 14.15 -3.10 9.29
N MET A 353 14.60 -1.94 8.81
CA MET A 353 15.93 -1.81 8.24
C MET A 353 17.07 -1.96 9.25
N THR A 354 16.88 -1.42 10.45
CA THR A 354 17.85 -1.58 11.55
C THR A 354 17.98 -3.06 11.94
N GLU A 355 16.87 -3.81 11.95
CA GLU A 355 16.85 -5.26 12.21
C GLU A 355 17.53 -6.04 11.09
N ALA A 356 17.19 -5.79 9.82
CA ALA A 356 17.82 -6.45 8.67
C ALA A 356 19.33 -6.17 8.60
N MET A 357 19.76 -4.94 8.89
CA MET A 357 21.17 -4.57 8.92
C MET A 357 21.95 -5.22 10.09
N ALA A 358 21.27 -5.72 11.12
CA ALA A 358 21.89 -6.42 12.23
C ALA A 358 22.30 -7.87 11.89
N GLU A 359 21.79 -8.44 10.79
CA GLU A 359 22.11 -9.80 10.35
C GLU A 359 23.59 -9.95 9.91
N GLU A 360 24.17 -11.14 10.07
CA GLU A 360 25.59 -11.39 9.77
C GLU A 360 25.95 -11.17 8.30
N ASP A 361 24.99 -11.40 7.39
CA ASP A 361 25.11 -11.29 5.93
C ASP A 361 24.46 -10.02 5.37
N ALA A 362 24.13 -9.03 6.22
CA ALA A 362 23.55 -7.75 5.82
C ALA A 362 24.33 -7.04 4.71
N ALA A 363 25.66 -7.17 4.69
CA ALA A 363 26.51 -6.59 3.65
C ALA A 363 26.23 -7.14 2.25
N GLU A 364 25.67 -8.34 2.14
CA GLU A 364 25.29 -8.98 0.88
C GLU A 364 23.82 -8.75 0.56
N ASN A 365 22.94 -8.91 1.56
CA ASN A 365 21.50 -8.86 1.38
C ASN A 365 20.98 -7.42 1.23
N GLU A 366 21.54 -6.47 1.98
CA GLU A 366 21.05 -5.09 2.06
C GLU A 366 21.76 -4.13 1.09
N ARG A 367 22.56 -4.64 0.15
CA ARG A 367 23.19 -3.82 -0.90
C ARG A 367 22.19 -3.00 -1.72
N PRO A 368 21.02 -3.54 -2.13
CA PRO A 368 20.04 -2.76 -2.88
C PRO A 368 19.52 -1.54 -2.09
N PHE A 369 19.32 -1.70 -0.77
CA PHE A 369 18.94 -0.62 0.14
C PHE A 369 20.05 0.45 0.20
N LEU A 370 21.28 0.04 0.47
CA LEU A 370 22.43 0.96 0.59
C LEU A 370 22.68 1.74 -0.71
N PHE A 371 22.43 1.09 -1.86
CA PHE A 371 22.50 1.75 -3.16
C PHE A 371 21.43 2.82 -3.33
N LYS A 372 20.18 2.55 -2.93
CA LYS A 372 19.09 3.52 -2.97
C LYS A 372 19.37 4.70 -2.04
N ALA A 373 19.84 4.44 -0.82
CA ALA A 373 20.22 5.46 0.14
C ALA A 373 21.34 6.36 -0.40
N LEU A 374 22.39 5.80 -1.01
CA LEU A 374 23.47 6.58 -1.61
C LEU A 374 22.93 7.52 -2.71
N LEU A 375 22.09 7.01 -3.61
CA LEU A 375 21.51 7.84 -4.68
C LEU A 375 20.58 8.93 -4.15
N GLY A 376 19.80 8.63 -3.12
CA GLY A 376 18.94 9.61 -2.46
C GLY A 376 19.73 10.73 -1.82
N GLU A 377 20.73 10.38 -1.01
CA GLU A 377 21.58 11.36 -0.31
C GLU A 377 22.38 12.22 -1.31
N LEU A 378 22.91 11.61 -2.38
CA LEU A 378 23.56 12.35 -3.47
C LEU A 378 22.63 13.38 -4.12
N GLN A 379 21.35 13.04 -4.35
CA GLN A 379 20.39 13.99 -4.91
C GLN A 379 20.12 15.16 -3.97
N THR A 380 19.97 14.89 -2.67
CA THR A 380 19.79 15.96 -1.68
C THR A 380 20.99 16.90 -1.66
N THR A 381 22.22 16.38 -1.58
CA THR A 381 23.44 17.21 -1.54
C THR A 381 23.64 18.03 -2.82
N LEU A 382 23.38 17.46 -4.00
CA LEU A 382 23.52 18.17 -5.27
C LEU A 382 22.46 19.26 -5.47
N ILE A 383 21.29 19.13 -4.85
CA ILE A 383 20.22 20.14 -4.88
C ILE A 383 20.60 21.31 -3.96
N ASP A 384 21.07 21.01 -2.75
CA ASP A 384 21.48 22.05 -1.79
C ASP A 384 22.65 22.90 -2.33
N GLU A 385 23.62 22.28 -3.01
CA GLU A 385 24.72 23.01 -3.67
C GLU A 385 24.26 23.93 -4.82
N ALA A 386 23.18 23.58 -5.53
CA ALA A 386 22.64 24.38 -6.62
C ALA A 386 21.84 25.59 -6.11
N ASP A 387 21.11 25.43 -5.01
CA ASP A 387 20.35 26.50 -4.38
C ASP A 387 21.28 27.53 -3.69
N ASP A 388 22.43 27.08 -3.14
CA ASP A 388 23.46 27.96 -2.57
C ASP A 388 24.23 28.76 -3.65
N GLU A 389 24.38 28.22 -4.87
CA GLU A 389 24.99 28.93 -6.00
C GLU A 389 24.05 29.99 -6.63
N GLU A 390 22.73 29.73 -6.71
CA GLU A 390 21.76 30.72 -7.23
C GLU A 390 21.44 31.83 -6.21
N GLY A 391 21.52 31.56 -4.90
CA GLY A 391 21.32 32.57 -3.85
C GLY A 391 22.50 33.55 -3.67
N GLY A 392 23.70 33.17 -4.12
CA GLY A 392 24.91 34.00 -4.04
C GLY A 392 25.05 35.05 -5.14
N GLU A 393 24.33 34.91 -6.26
CA GLU A 393 24.42 35.85 -7.39
C GLU A 393 23.46 37.06 -7.29
N GLU A 394 22.48 37.05 -6.36
CA GLU A 394 21.54 38.17 -6.17
C GLU A 394 22.02 39.24 -5.16
N GLU A 395 23.07 39.00 -4.36
CA GLU A 395 23.61 40.00 -3.40
C GLU A 395 24.77 40.87 -3.95
N GLU A 396 25.21 40.68 -5.21
CA GLU A 396 26.23 41.51 -5.86
C GLU A 396 25.72 42.31 -7.10
N SER A 397 24.46 42.76 -7.10
CA SER A 397 23.96 43.69 -8.14
C SER A 397 23.44 45.04 -7.65
#